data_AF-A0A1E7HFN6-F1
#
_entry.id   AF-A0A1E7HFN6-F1
#
_cell.length_a   1.000
_cell.length_b   1.000
_cell.length_c   1.000
_cell.angle_alpha   90.00
_cell.angle_beta   90.00
_cell.angle_gamma   90.00
#
_symmetry.space_group_name_H-M   'P 1'
#
loop_
_entity.id
_entity.type
_entity.pdbx_description
1 polymer ?
#
loop_
_entity_poly.entity_id
_entity_poly.type
_entity_poly.pdbx_seq_one_letter_code
_entity_poly.pdbx_strand_id
1 'polypeptide(L)'
;MSKIRSQLTRVMLLSAFVVGMLFCFYPPLTCDAALVTDPAGDAHSGSRFTDFWALKTWETGTDLIFGLGFVDISQGLFGALLLDTDGNRQTHGVSPDHLTEATIEFNVAILGICNAQFFDKYNRGAYLNCKVSGNALYIALPKTLLREGTHDLEVAGIVSTDFLCGGRDRIPDEGYMNVTTGDTHIDNEGVVLTPLSLLTDPADDSAAPADLRGMEVKVEGEHLVMRTHYHHSVEPHDISEVSVGMVSIDLDGDILTGFQNAGGTFPTFGVDTLVKYFVYPWALGGNVEVNLVIQEPGWSSETTNIQVGKHSSDSCFRRKDNVVEISIPLGLLPEGTNDAVMLIGAFSPLTVYYDRFPDNGGVRLTDGSVKPFNTCQSKEVFLTDPVGDSFAFGYDNDDLTELRACHCEEGTLLAIRYSEFTMFGEAMTSVHLDLDQDASTGEQTFNGAGDTLMGIEKTLVYQSGGGDDIPSLNAIAVEGSSGDFIRDIRALITLNFYGGKAYITIPYRLFEDEGSMDVHAWTMSGAFGVPSFDDEIPNSGVFSVEAQ
;
A
#
# COMPACT_ATOMS: atom_id res chain seq x y z
N MET A 1 77.63 16.60 -45.17
CA MET A 1 76.66 17.70 -45.16
C MET A 1 75.57 17.30 -44.16
N SER A 2 75.71 17.64 -42.89
CA SER A 2 75.62 18.98 -42.31
C SER A 2 74.17 19.44 -42.16
N LYS A 3 73.83 19.74 -40.91
CA LYS A 3 72.91 20.81 -40.48
C LYS A 3 71.46 20.51 -40.87
N ILE A 4 70.55 20.23 -39.95
CA ILE A 4 70.16 21.10 -38.83
C ILE A 4 69.68 20.21 -37.65
N ARG A 5 70.62 19.86 -36.77
CA ARG A 5 70.39 19.63 -35.33
C ARG A 5 70.79 20.94 -34.66
N SER A 6 69.82 21.80 -34.33
CA SER A 6 69.97 23.03 -33.52
C SER A 6 68.76 23.91 -33.83
N GLN A 7 68.02 24.33 -32.80
CA GLN A 7 66.80 25.18 -32.81
C GLN A 7 65.48 24.40 -32.63
N LEU A 8 65.31 23.79 -31.46
CA LEU A 8 64.06 23.78 -30.68
C LEU A 8 64.22 23.12 -29.29
N THR A 9 65.46 22.88 -28.87
CA THR A 9 65.89 22.65 -27.48
C THR A 9 65.84 23.95 -26.65
N ARG A 10 64.76 24.72 -26.74
CA ARG A 10 64.53 25.98 -26.00
C ARG A 10 63.05 26.25 -25.62
N VAL A 11 62.24 25.20 -25.47
CA VAL A 11 60.90 25.27 -24.83
C VAL A 11 60.73 24.20 -23.74
N MET A 12 61.83 23.68 -23.20
CA MET A 12 61.87 23.07 -21.86
C MET A 12 62.58 24.07 -20.95
N LEU A 13 61.80 24.94 -20.31
CA LEU A 13 62.10 25.74 -19.10
C LEU A 13 61.16 26.98 -19.09
N LEU A 14 59.84 26.77 -19.06
CA LEU A 14 58.85 27.71 -18.50
C LEU A 14 57.42 27.12 -18.60
N SER A 15 57.14 26.06 -17.86
CA SER A 15 55.75 25.61 -17.63
C SER A 15 55.55 24.98 -16.25
N ALA A 16 56.52 25.20 -15.34
CA ALA A 16 56.42 24.90 -13.92
C ALA A 16 55.84 26.07 -13.09
N PHE A 17 55.26 27.08 -13.74
CA PHE A 17 54.62 28.22 -13.08
C PHE A 17 53.47 28.71 -13.98
N VAL A 18 52.25 28.24 -13.66
CA VAL A 18 50.90 28.82 -13.80
C VAL A 18 49.94 27.65 -13.52
N VAL A 19 50.04 27.10 -12.32
CA VAL A 19 49.01 26.26 -11.65
C VAL A 19 48.46 27.02 -10.42
N GLY A 20 48.84 28.30 -10.27
CA GLY A 20 48.25 29.22 -9.31
C GLY A 20 47.40 30.25 -10.04
N MET A 21 46.15 30.38 -9.61
CA MET A 21 45.15 31.38 -10.03
C MET A 21 44.43 31.15 -11.36
N LEU A 22 43.38 30.33 -11.31
CA LEU A 22 42.03 30.80 -11.69
C LEU A 22 40.97 30.15 -10.78
N PHE A 23 41.22 30.21 -9.47
CA PHE A 23 40.17 30.17 -8.44
C PHE A 23 39.78 31.62 -8.17
N CYS A 24 38.79 32.12 -8.91
CA CYS A 24 38.08 33.36 -8.59
C CYS A 24 36.66 33.20 -9.11
N PHE A 25 35.81 32.57 -8.31
CA PHE A 25 34.42 32.97 -7.99
C PHE A 25 33.80 31.83 -7.17
N TYR A 26 34.19 31.73 -5.90
CA TYR A 26 33.33 31.50 -4.75
C TYR A 26 34.21 31.81 -3.53
N PRO A 27 33.81 32.71 -2.62
CA PRO A 27 34.52 32.84 -1.35
C PRO A 27 34.48 31.47 -0.63
N PRO A 28 35.52 31.08 0.13
CA PRO A 28 35.40 29.96 1.03
C PRO A 28 34.49 30.42 2.18
N LEU A 29 33.18 30.38 1.95
CA LEU A 29 32.25 30.18 3.04
C LEU A 29 32.55 28.76 3.52
N THR A 30 33.19 28.66 4.68
CA THR A 30 33.10 27.49 5.53
C THR A 30 31.61 27.32 5.88
N CYS A 31 30.83 26.77 4.96
CA CYS A 31 29.59 26.11 5.32
C CYS A 31 30.01 24.78 5.94
N ASP A 32 29.63 24.56 7.19
CA ASP A 32 29.64 23.22 7.75
C ASP A 32 28.84 22.34 6.78
N ALA A 33 29.50 21.29 6.30
CA ALA A 33 28.89 20.34 5.40
C ALA A 33 28.50 19.13 6.23
N ALA A 34 27.22 18.78 6.20
CA ALA A 34 26.73 17.54 6.76
C ALA A 34 27.17 16.37 5.86
N LEU A 35 27.54 15.26 6.48
CA LEU A 35 28.06 14.08 5.80
C LEU A 35 27.61 12.83 6.56
N VAL A 36 27.00 11.91 5.84
CA VAL A 36 26.82 10.52 6.26
C VAL A 36 27.56 9.59 5.31
N THR A 37 28.06 8.48 5.84
CA THR A 37 28.84 7.49 5.08
C THR A 37 28.29 6.09 5.29
N ASP A 38 28.42 5.26 4.28
CA ASP A 38 27.91 3.89 4.21
C ASP A 38 29.03 2.86 4.02
N PRO A 39 28.91 1.64 4.58
CA PRO A 39 29.87 0.55 4.41
C PRO A 39 29.98 -0.05 3.00
N ALA A 40 30.85 0.51 2.15
CA ALA A 40 31.14 -0.03 0.81
C ALA A 40 31.05 -1.58 0.64
N GLY A 41 30.17 -2.02 -0.26
CA GLY A 41 29.92 -3.43 -0.60
C GLY A 41 28.67 -4.04 0.07
N ASP A 42 27.88 -3.22 0.74
CA ASP A 42 26.57 -3.44 1.34
C ASP A 42 25.41 -3.41 0.33
N ALA A 43 25.59 -2.75 -0.82
CA ALA A 43 24.63 -2.80 -1.91
C ALA A 43 24.12 -4.23 -2.18
N HIS A 44 22.79 -4.37 -2.29
CA HIS A 44 22.16 -5.66 -2.50
C HIS A 44 22.73 -6.38 -3.70
N SER A 45 22.81 -7.71 -3.63
CA SER A 45 23.45 -8.58 -4.62
C SER A 45 24.94 -8.28 -4.90
N GLY A 46 25.59 -7.42 -4.09
CA GLY A 46 26.99 -7.05 -4.25
C GLY A 46 27.26 -6.15 -5.46
N SER A 47 26.27 -5.37 -5.90
CA SER A 47 26.41 -4.50 -7.07
C SER A 47 27.32 -3.31 -6.76
N ARG A 48 28.53 -3.33 -7.31
CA ARG A 48 29.51 -2.23 -7.14
C ARG A 48 29.10 -0.90 -7.79
N PHE A 49 28.10 -0.92 -8.69
CA PHE A 49 27.70 0.26 -9.46
C PHE A 49 26.69 1.16 -8.74
N THR A 50 26.02 0.57 -7.76
CA THR A 50 24.98 1.17 -6.93
C THR A 50 25.44 1.35 -5.50
N ASP A 51 26.55 0.71 -5.11
CA ASP A 51 27.29 0.88 -3.86
C ASP A 51 27.57 2.37 -3.53
N PHE A 52 26.74 2.92 -2.64
CA PHE A 52 26.49 4.32 -2.33
C PHE A 52 27.11 4.70 -0.98
N TRP A 53 28.43 4.81 -0.95
CA TRP A 53 29.18 4.96 0.31
C TRP A 53 29.15 6.36 0.98
N ALA A 54 28.64 7.43 0.36
CA ALA A 54 28.61 8.74 1.01
C ALA A 54 27.56 9.72 0.47
N LEU A 55 26.84 10.39 1.37
CA LEU A 55 25.93 11.50 1.07
C LEU A 55 26.37 12.73 1.85
N LYS A 56 26.69 13.79 1.11
CA LYS A 56 27.18 15.06 1.66
C LYS A 56 26.28 16.20 1.24
N THR A 57 25.91 17.08 2.18
CA THR A 57 25.16 18.30 1.89
C THR A 57 25.93 19.54 2.31
N TRP A 58 25.84 20.59 1.51
CA TRP A 58 26.35 21.91 1.89
C TRP A 58 25.60 23.00 1.13
N GLU A 59 25.50 24.17 1.76
CA GLU A 59 24.84 25.31 1.15
C GLU A 59 25.81 26.15 0.30
N THR A 60 25.34 26.64 -0.83
CA THR A 60 26.06 27.60 -1.68
C THR A 60 25.13 28.74 -2.09
N GLY A 61 25.22 29.90 -1.42
CA GLY A 61 24.45 31.08 -1.79
C GLY A 61 22.93 30.81 -1.85
N THR A 62 22.42 30.52 -3.06
CA THR A 62 21.00 30.23 -3.35
C THR A 62 20.62 28.75 -3.30
N ASP A 63 21.59 27.84 -3.30
CA ASP A 63 21.36 26.41 -3.52
C ASP A 63 21.80 25.59 -2.31
N LEU A 64 21.15 24.45 -2.11
CA LEU A 64 21.64 23.32 -1.32
C LEU A 64 22.23 22.30 -2.29
N ILE A 65 23.48 21.89 -2.08
CA ILE A 65 24.15 20.93 -2.94
C ILE A 65 24.17 19.58 -2.26
N PHE A 66 23.71 18.55 -2.97
CA PHE A 66 23.87 17.14 -2.60
C PHE A 66 25.04 16.55 -3.39
N GLY A 67 26.04 16.04 -2.69
CA GLY A 67 27.15 15.26 -3.24
C GLY A 67 26.99 13.80 -2.87
N LEU A 68 26.73 12.96 -3.86
CA LEU A 68 26.52 11.53 -3.72
C LEU A 68 27.78 10.79 -4.21
N GLY A 69 28.42 10.01 -3.35
CA GLY A 69 29.63 9.25 -3.63
C GLY A 69 29.34 7.77 -3.84
N PHE A 70 29.85 7.21 -4.93
CA PHE A 70 29.69 5.80 -5.29
C PHE A 70 31.04 5.10 -5.35
N VAL A 71 31.05 3.77 -5.16
CA VAL A 71 32.25 2.97 -5.39
C VAL A 71 32.62 2.96 -6.87
N ASP A 72 31.63 2.83 -7.75
CA ASP A 72 31.75 2.96 -9.20
C ASP A 72 30.42 3.47 -9.77
N ILE A 73 30.41 4.51 -10.61
CA ILE A 73 29.18 5.04 -11.24
C ILE A 73 29.13 4.75 -12.75
N SER A 74 30.08 3.98 -13.27
CA SER A 74 30.37 3.91 -14.71
C SER A 74 29.31 3.21 -15.56
N GLN A 75 28.49 2.33 -14.97
CA GLN A 75 27.41 1.62 -15.69
C GLN A 75 26.08 2.37 -15.69
N GLY A 76 26.04 3.54 -15.07
CA GLY A 76 24.80 4.26 -14.87
C GLY A 76 23.93 3.62 -13.79
N LEU A 77 23.01 4.43 -13.29
CA LEU A 77 22.11 4.08 -12.20
C LEU A 77 20.87 4.97 -12.24
N PHE A 78 19.85 4.55 -11.50
CA PHE A 78 18.69 5.34 -11.18
C PHE A 78 18.66 5.53 -9.66
N GLY A 79 18.12 6.64 -9.21
CA GLY A 79 18.01 6.91 -7.78
C GLY A 79 17.08 8.04 -7.44
N ALA A 80 16.87 8.21 -6.14
CA ALA A 80 16.16 9.33 -5.58
C ALA A 80 16.79 9.80 -4.28
N LEU A 81 16.58 11.07 -3.96
CA LEU A 81 16.71 11.61 -2.61
C LEU A 81 15.30 11.87 -2.07
N LEU A 82 14.94 11.19 -1.00
CA LEU A 82 13.70 11.38 -0.27
C LEU A 82 13.89 12.53 0.72
N LEU A 83 13.04 13.55 0.67
CA LEU A 83 13.16 14.78 1.43
C LEU A 83 11.96 14.96 2.36
N ASP A 84 12.20 14.86 3.66
CA ASP A 84 11.27 15.28 4.71
C ASP A 84 11.53 16.76 5.01
N THR A 85 10.54 17.63 4.76
CA THR A 85 10.75 19.08 4.80
C THR A 85 10.22 19.76 6.07
N ASP A 86 9.39 19.08 6.84
CA ASP A 86 8.77 19.59 8.07
C ASP A 86 9.19 18.83 9.34
N GLY A 87 9.97 17.75 9.18
CA GLY A 87 10.47 16.90 10.27
C GLY A 87 9.38 16.03 10.89
N ASN A 88 8.22 15.93 10.26
CA ASN A 88 7.14 15.03 10.63
C ASN A 88 7.02 13.90 9.60
N ARG A 89 7.59 12.74 9.90
CA ARG A 89 7.70 11.62 8.95
C ARG A 89 6.34 11.04 8.50
N GLN A 90 5.24 11.35 9.20
CA GLN A 90 3.88 10.97 8.81
C GLN A 90 3.24 11.94 7.80
N THR A 91 3.84 13.10 7.51
CA THR A 91 3.35 14.00 6.46
C THR A 91 3.84 13.50 5.11
N HIS A 92 3.05 12.61 4.52
CA HIS A 92 3.35 12.08 3.20
C HIS A 92 3.01 13.07 2.08
N GLY A 93 3.60 12.85 0.91
CA GLY A 93 3.19 13.57 -0.30
C GLY A 93 1.71 13.33 -0.61
N VAL A 94 1.03 14.32 -1.18
CA VAL A 94 -0.39 14.18 -1.60
C VAL A 94 -0.51 13.32 -2.87
N SER A 95 0.61 13.03 -3.53
CA SER A 95 0.68 12.19 -4.72
C SER A 95 1.01 10.75 -4.34
N PRO A 96 0.31 9.76 -4.95
CA PRO A 96 0.55 8.33 -4.69
C PRO A 96 1.97 7.85 -5.06
N ASP A 97 2.73 8.69 -5.77
CA ASP A 97 4.09 8.39 -6.17
C ASP A 97 5.13 8.80 -5.12
N HIS A 98 4.82 9.62 -4.11
CA HIS A 98 5.81 10.28 -3.26
C HIS A 98 5.51 10.10 -1.77
N LEU A 99 6.35 9.34 -1.07
CA LEU A 99 6.20 9.07 0.37
C LEU A 99 6.63 10.22 1.27
N THR A 100 7.58 11.00 0.82
CA THR A 100 8.06 12.19 1.54
C THR A 100 7.48 13.43 0.89
N GLU A 101 7.45 14.53 1.64
CA GLU A 101 6.88 15.81 1.18
C GLU A 101 7.56 16.35 -0.10
N ALA A 102 8.78 15.92 -0.37
CA ALA A 102 9.43 16.15 -1.64
C ALA A 102 10.39 15.01 -2.02
N THR A 103 10.74 14.92 -3.29
CA THR A 103 11.73 13.95 -3.78
C THR A 103 12.57 14.57 -4.88
N ILE A 104 13.83 14.17 -4.98
CA ILE A 104 14.67 14.42 -6.15
C ILE A 104 14.93 13.10 -6.84
N GLU A 105 14.29 12.86 -7.98
CA GLU A 105 14.60 11.71 -8.81
C GLU A 105 15.79 12.05 -9.73
N PHE A 106 16.70 11.10 -9.92
CA PHE A 106 17.85 11.26 -10.79
C PHE A 106 18.23 9.98 -11.52
N ASN A 107 18.91 10.14 -12.64
CA ASN A 107 19.54 9.05 -13.34
C ASN A 107 20.91 9.47 -13.87
N VAL A 108 21.83 8.51 -13.90
CA VAL A 108 23.14 8.64 -14.54
C VAL A 108 23.20 7.62 -15.65
N ALA A 109 23.41 8.06 -16.88
CA ALA A 109 23.59 7.16 -18.02
C ALA A 109 25.04 6.67 -18.09
N ILE A 110 25.23 5.51 -18.72
CA ILE A 110 26.53 5.05 -19.22
C ILE A 110 27.13 6.21 -20.03
N LEU A 111 28.32 6.70 -19.64
CA LEU A 111 29.01 7.95 -20.08
C LEU A 111 28.93 9.15 -19.11
N GLY A 112 28.28 9.03 -17.95
CA GLY A 112 28.28 10.07 -16.92
C GLY A 112 27.39 11.28 -17.23
N ILE A 113 26.45 11.13 -18.16
CA ILE A 113 25.39 12.11 -18.38
C ILE A 113 24.38 11.92 -17.26
N CYS A 114 24.07 12.97 -16.52
CA CYS A 114 23.06 12.92 -15.47
C CYS A 114 21.82 13.74 -15.86
N ASN A 115 20.69 13.37 -15.27
CA ASN A 115 19.49 14.17 -15.20
C ASN A 115 18.97 14.10 -13.76
N ALA A 116 18.42 15.20 -13.26
CA ALA A 116 17.84 15.29 -11.93
C ALA A 116 16.61 16.20 -11.96
N GLN A 117 15.56 15.79 -11.26
CA GLN A 117 14.29 16.51 -11.20
C GLN A 117 13.75 16.49 -9.77
N PHE A 118 13.41 17.67 -9.27
CA PHE A 118 12.71 17.84 -8.00
C PHE A 118 11.22 17.71 -8.21
N PHE A 119 10.52 17.06 -7.28
CA PHE A 119 9.08 16.98 -7.18
C PHE A 119 8.66 17.39 -5.77
N ASP A 120 7.69 18.30 -5.66
CA ASP A 120 7.05 18.63 -4.37
C ASP A 120 5.90 17.66 -4.06
N LYS A 121 5.28 17.82 -2.88
CA LYS A 121 4.14 16.99 -2.43
C LYS A 121 2.93 16.97 -3.36
N TYR A 122 2.84 17.89 -4.33
CA TYR A 122 1.78 17.94 -5.34
C TYR A 122 2.25 17.42 -6.71
N ASN A 123 3.38 16.71 -6.75
CA ASN A 123 4.04 16.22 -7.96
C ASN A 123 4.38 17.33 -8.96
N ARG A 124 4.66 18.55 -8.48
CA ARG A 124 5.09 19.65 -9.35
C ARG A 124 6.60 19.60 -9.55
N GLY A 125 7.00 19.35 -10.78
CA GLY A 125 8.38 19.14 -11.18
C GLY A 125 9.21 20.41 -11.42
N ALA A 126 10.48 20.38 -11.08
CA ALA A 126 11.49 21.33 -11.55
C ALA A 126 12.81 20.60 -11.92
N TYR A 127 13.34 20.86 -13.12
CA TYR A 127 14.65 20.31 -13.50
C TYR A 127 15.76 20.94 -12.67
N LEU A 128 16.66 20.10 -12.18
CA LEU A 128 17.80 20.50 -11.38
C LEU A 128 19.09 20.43 -12.19
N ASN A 129 20.07 21.24 -11.80
CA ASN A 129 21.41 21.09 -12.33
C ASN A 129 22.08 19.91 -11.64
N CYS A 130 22.63 19.00 -12.44
CA CYS A 130 23.44 17.91 -11.94
C CYS A 130 24.78 17.82 -12.69
N LYS A 131 25.77 17.18 -12.07
CA LYS A 131 27.06 16.91 -12.68
C LYS A 131 27.67 15.63 -12.12
N VAL A 132 28.22 14.79 -13.00
CA VAL A 132 29.11 13.68 -12.60
C VAL A 132 30.57 14.13 -12.63
N SER A 133 31.33 13.80 -11.59
CA SER A 133 32.76 14.08 -11.51
C SER A 133 33.48 12.97 -10.75
N GLY A 134 34.22 12.12 -11.47
CA GLY A 134 34.74 10.88 -10.90
C GLY A 134 33.59 9.92 -10.57
N ASN A 135 33.66 9.25 -9.43
CA ASN A 135 32.60 8.38 -8.94
C ASN A 135 31.62 9.13 -8.02
N ALA A 136 31.31 10.38 -8.36
CA ALA A 136 30.40 11.20 -7.58
C ALA A 136 29.43 11.96 -8.47
N LEU A 137 28.17 12.02 -8.02
CA LEU A 137 27.10 12.83 -8.59
C LEU A 137 26.87 14.05 -7.69
N TYR A 138 26.75 15.22 -8.30
CA TYR A 138 26.44 16.47 -7.62
C TYR A 138 25.11 16.98 -8.14
N ILE A 139 24.17 17.29 -7.25
CA ILE A 139 22.85 17.85 -7.59
C ILE A 139 22.68 19.17 -6.84
N ALA A 140 22.31 20.24 -7.56
CA ALA A 140 22.03 21.54 -6.97
C ALA A 140 20.52 21.74 -6.86
N LEU A 141 20.02 21.85 -5.63
CA LEU A 141 18.64 22.16 -5.30
C LEU A 141 18.51 23.65 -4.95
N PRO A 142 17.81 24.47 -5.75
CA PRO A 142 17.50 25.84 -5.37
C PRO A 142 16.68 25.87 -4.07
N LYS A 143 17.17 26.60 -3.05
CA LYS A 143 16.48 26.67 -1.75
C LYS A 143 15.08 27.28 -1.84
N THR A 144 14.79 28.03 -2.91
CA THR A 144 13.45 28.57 -3.18
C THR A 144 12.38 27.51 -3.42
N LEU A 145 12.78 26.26 -3.71
CA LEU A 145 11.87 25.13 -3.84
C LEU A 145 11.49 24.52 -2.49
N LEU A 146 12.28 24.78 -1.44
CA LEU A 146 12.02 24.34 -0.06
C LEU A 146 11.23 25.41 0.68
N ARG A 147 9.91 25.20 0.83
CA ARG A 147 9.02 26.19 1.47
C ARG A 147 9.34 26.41 2.95
N GLU A 148 9.72 25.34 3.62
CA GLU A 148 10.01 25.32 5.06
C GLU A 148 11.49 25.64 5.34
N GLY A 149 12.31 25.79 4.29
CA GLY A 149 13.75 26.02 4.40
C GLY A 149 14.54 24.74 4.60
N THR A 150 15.71 24.82 5.25
CA THR A 150 16.67 23.72 5.41
C THR A 150 16.89 23.28 6.86
N HIS A 151 16.25 23.96 7.83
CA HIS A 151 16.49 23.74 9.26
C HIS A 151 16.07 22.35 9.74
N ASP A 152 14.87 21.92 9.37
CA ASP A 152 14.30 20.63 9.72
C ASP A 152 14.35 19.64 8.55
N LEU A 153 15.11 19.97 7.49
CA LEU A 153 15.21 19.14 6.30
C LEU A 153 16.04 17.88 6.58
N GLU A 154 15.41 16.72 6.42
CA GLU A 154 16.06 15.42 6.50
C GLU A 154 16.07 14.72 5.14
N VAL A 155 17.10 13.90 4.89
CA VAL A 155 17.29 13.23 3.60
C VAL A 155 17.74 11.78 3.74
N ALA A 156 17.13 10.91 2.94
CA ALA A 156 17.64 9.58 2.63
C ALA A 156 17.87 9.46 1.12
N GLY A 157 18.89 8.74 0.71
CA GLY A 157 19.24 8.51 -0.68
C GLY A 157 19.11 7.04 -1.04
N ILE A 158 18.49 6.74 -2.18
CA ILE A 158 18.26 5.37 -2.66
C ILE A 158 18.74 5.28 -4.10
N VAL A 159 19.42 4.19 -4.45
CA VAL A 159 19.83 3.90 -5.82
C VAL A 159 19.62 2.44 -6.18
N SER A 160 19.44 2.15 -7.46
CA SER A 160 19.41 0.78 -7.99
C SER A 160 19.78 0.77 -9.48
N THR A 161 20.02 -0.43 -10.02
CA THR A 161 20.31 -0.61 -11.45
C THR A 161 19.05 -0.65 -12.30
N ASP A 162 17.90 -0.96 -11.69
CA ASP A 162 16.59 -1.04 -12.32
C ASP A 162 15.46 -0.66 -11.35
N PHE A 163 14.24 -0.60 -11.86
CA PHE A 163 13.01 -0.32 -11.11
C PHE A 163 12.49 -1.51 -10.28
N LEU A 164 13.22 -2.63 -10.21
CA LEU A 164 12.89 -3.84 -9.43
C LEU A 164 13.89 -4.04 -8.27
N CYS A 165 14.49 -2.94 -7.79
CA CYS A 165 15.55 -2.94 -6.79
C CYS A 165 16.79 -3.79 -7.11
N GLY A 166 17.05 -4.11 -8.37
CA GLY A 166 18.27 -4.79 -8.78
C GLY A 166 19.47 -3.99 -8.29
N GLY A 167 20.37 -4.63 -7.53
CA GLY A 167 21.52 -3.94 -6.97
C GLY A 167 21.21 -2.82 -5.96
N ARG A 168 19.99 -2.72 -5.42
CA ARG A 168 19.59 -1.55 -4.61
C ARG A 168 20.54 -1.27 -3.45
N ASP A 169 20.76 0.01 -3.20
CA ASP A 169 21.50 0.52 -2.06
C ASP A 169 20.84 1.76 -1.46
N ARG A 170 21.06 2.02 -0.17
CA ARG A 170 20.40 3.11 0.58
C ARG A 170 21.39 3.77 1.53
N ILE A 171 21.44 5.10 1.53
CA ILE A 171 22.22 5.86 2.53
C ILE A 171 21.37 6.93 3.23
N PRO A 172 21.44 7.06 4.57
CA PRO A 172 22.03 6.06 5.47
C PRO A 172 21.35 4.69 5.32
N ASP A 173 22.01 3.60 5.74
CA ASP A 173 21.38 2.27 5.84
C ASP A 173 20.03 2.32 6.60
N GLU A 174 19.96 3.12 7.66
CA GLU A 174 18.77 3.34 8.50
C GLU A 174 18.57 4.83 8.78
N GLY A 175 17.33 5.29 8.82
CA GLY A 175 16.95 6.66 9.15
C GLY A 175 17.13 7.67 8.02
N TYR A 176 17.12 8.95 8.38
CA TYR A 176 17.38 10.08 7.49
C TYR A 176 18.46 10.97 8.10
N MET A 177 19.30 11.55 7.24
CA MET A 177 20.33 12.51 7.66
C MET A 177 19.75 13.92 7.72
N ASN A 178 19.91 14.62 8.86
CA ASN A 178 19.65 16.05 8.92
C ASN A 178 20.67 16.81 8.06
N VAL A 179 20.21 17.59 7.08
CA VAL A 179 21.11 18.23 6.07
C VAL A 179 22.00 19.33 6.65
N THR A 180 21.72 19.79 7.87
CA THR A 180 22.45 20.85 8.55
C THR A 180 23.47 20.28 9.54
N THR A 181 23.11 19.26 10.31
CA THR A 181 24.01 18.68 11.33
C THR A 181 24.78 17.46 10.84
N GLY A 182 24.21 16.70 9.91
CA GLY A 182 24.74 15.40 9.49
C GLY A 182 24.42 14.25 10.44
N ASP A 183 23.66 14.51 11.50
CA ASP A 183 23.18 13.47 12.39
C ASP A 183 22.11 12.64 11.68
N THR A 184 22.17 11.32 11.86
CA THR A 184 21.15 10.40 11.38
C THR A 184 20.08 10.22 12.44
N HIS A 185 18.83 10.48 12.07
CA HIS A 185 17.67 10.22 12.89
C HIS A 185 16.98 8.93 12.42
N ILE A 186 16.89 7.95 13.32
CA ILE A 186 16.27 6.64 13.09
C ILE A 186 14.92 6.64 13.80
N ASP A 187 13.85 6.39 13.05
CA ASP A 187 12.51 6.23 13.62
C ASP A 187 12.35 4.80 14.10
N ASN A 188 12.52 4.62 15.42
CA ASN A 188 12.20 3.34 16.07
C ASN A 188 10.78 3.30 16.64
N GLU A 189 9.95 4.30 16.33
CA GLU A 189 8.55 4.36 16.77
C GLU A 189 7.68 3.61 15.75
N GLY A 190 7.76 2.27 15.77
CA GLY A 190 7.04 1.40 14.86
C GLY A 190 6.91 -0.03 15.38
N VAL A 191 5.93 -0.75 14.82
CA VAL A 191 5.39 -2.06 15.27
C VAL A 191 6.45 -3.02 15.81
N VAL A 192 6.27 -3.48 17.05
CA VAL A 192 7.10 -4.56 17.61
C VAL A 192 6.63 -5.89 17.02
N LEU A 193 7.24 -6.28 15.91
CA LEU A 193 6.96 -7.56 15.25
C LEU A 193 7.97 -8.62 15.72
N THR A 194 7.49 -9.82 16.02
CA THR A 194 8.37 -10.97 16.23
C THR A 194 8.68 -11.56 14.86
N PRO A 195 9.96 -11.75 14.49
CA PRO A 195 10.30 -12.43 13.25
C PRO A 195 9.61 -13.80 13.17
N LEU A 196 8.74 -13.97 12.18
CA LEU A 196 8.05 -15.21 11.90
C LEU A 196 8.88 -16.01 10.91
N SER A 197 9.42 -17.14 11.37
CA SER A 197 9.98 -18.16 10.49
C SER A 197 8.91 -18.66 9.52
N LEU A 198 9.33 -19.16 8.35
CA LEU A 198 8.44 -19.70 7.32
C LEU A 198 7.28 -20.52 7.92
N LEU A 199 6.08 -19.95 7.84
CA LEU A 199 4.83 -20.63 8.13
C LEU A 199 4.40 -21.33 6.85
N THR A 200 4.05 -22.61 6.93
CA THR A 200 3.85 -23.47 5.76
C THR A 200 2.40 -23.68 5.45
N ASP A 201 2.06 -23.48 4.19
CA ASP A 201 0.81 -23.88 3.57
C ASP A 201 0.93 -25.31 3.01
N PRO A 202 -0.15 -26.12 2.97
CA PRO A 202 -0.16 -27.39 2.25
C PRO A 202 0.24 -27.22 0.78
N ALA A 203 0.54 -28.32 0.11
CA ALA A 203 0.77 -28.30 -1.33
C ALA A 203 -0.47 -28.87 -2.03
N ASP A 204 -0.73 -28.39 -3.24
CA ASP A 204 -1.79 -28.88 -4.13
C ASP A 204 -3.23 -28.66 -3.60
N ASP A 205 -3.45 -27.76 -2.64
CA ASP A 205 -4.77 -27.23 -2.25
C ASP A 205 -5.24 -26.12 -3.19
N SER A 206 -4.31 -25.50 -3.91
CA SER A 206 -4.58 -24.76 -5.14
C SER A 206 -3.72 -25.26 -6.32
N ALA A 207 -3.79 -24.57 -7.45
CA ALA A 207 -2.98 -24.86 -8.63
C ALA A 207 -2.17 -23.63 -9.05
N ALA A 208 -1.03 -23.86 -9.72
CA ALA A 208 -0.26 -22.78 -10.31
C ALA A 208 -1.13 -21.92 -11.25
N PRO A 209 -0.99 -20.58 -11.23
CA PRO A 209 0.06 -19.82 -10.57
C PRO A 209 -0.33 -19.25 -9.18
N ALA A 210 -1.36 -19.79 -8.54
CA ALA A 210 -1.87 -19.31 -7.24
C ALA A 210 -1.33 -20.11 -6.05
N ASP A 211 -0.88 -21.34 -6.27
CA ASP A 211 -0.48 -22.33 -5.23
C ASP A 211 0.65 -21.82 -4.30
N LEU A 212 0.24 -21.46 -3.08
CA LEU A 212 1.05 -20.88 -2.03
C LEU A 212 1.75 -21.99 -1.24
N ARG A 213 2.99 -21.70 -0.84
CA ARG A 213 3.77 -22.53 0.08
C ARG A 213 3.82 -21.93 1.49
N GLY A 214 3.47 -20.65 1.61
CA GLY A 214 3.37 -19.93 2.87
C GLY A 214 4.17 -18.64 2.91
N MET A 215 4.48 -18.15 4.11
CA MET A 215 5.01 -16.80 4.32
C MET A 215 6.12 -16.71 5.37
N GLU A 216 7.04 -15.76 5.18
CA GLU A 216 8.01 -15.30 6.18
C GLU A 216 7.81 -13.79 6.37
N VAL A 217 7.82 -13.33 7.63
CA VAL A 217 7.69 -11.90 7.97
C VAL A 217 8.74 -11.56 9.01
N LYS A 218 9.47 -10.48 8.80
CA LYS A 218 10.46 -9.98 9.76
C LYS A 218 10.64 -8.48 9.65
N VAL A 219 11.19 -7.91 10.71
CA VAL A 219 11.70 -6.53 10.68
C VAL A 219 13.21 -6.59 10.48
N GLU A 220 13.69 -5.86 9.49
CA GLU A 220 15.12 -5.64 9.23
C GLU A 220 15.37 -4.12 9.24
N GLY A 221 16.02 -3.63 10.30
CA GLY A 221 16.18 -2.18 10.51
C GLY A 221 14.82 -1.49 10.68
N GLU A 222 14.55 -0.50 9.84
CA GLU A 222 13.28 0.25 9.79
C GLU A 222 12.26 -0.35 8.80
N HIS A 223 12.49 -1.55 8.26
CA HIS A 223 11.65 -2.13 7.22
C HIS A 223 10.93 -3.40 7.66
N LEU A 224 9.63 -3.47 7.35
CA LEU A 224 8.86 -4.70 7.33
C LEU A 224 9.17 -5.46 6.03
N VAL A 225 9.81 -6.63 6.16
CA VAL A 225 10.13 -7.52 5.06
C VAL A 225 9.18 -8.72 5.09
N MET A 226 8.42 -8.87 4.00
CA MET A 226 7.45 -9.93 3.79
C MET A 226 7.89 -10.79 2.61
N ARG A 227 7.94 -12.10 2.78
CA ARG A 227 8.19 -13.06 1.71
C ARG A 227 7.01 -13.99 1.55
N THR A 228 6.44 -14.00 0.35
CA THR A 228 5.47 -14.99 -0.09
C THR A 228 6.18 -16.09 -0.86
N HIS A 229 6.02 -17.32 -0.41
CA HIS A 229 6.57 -18.50 -1.06
C HIS A 229 5.48 -19.20 -1.85
N TYR A 230 5.82 -19.65 -3.05
CA TYR A 230 4.96 -20.44 -3.92
C TYR A 230 5.52 -21.87 -4.05
N HIS A 231 4.67 -22.85 -4.37
CA HIS A 231 5.14 -24.20 -4.73
C HIS A 231 5.67 -24.30 -6.16
N HIS A 232 5.44 -23.26 -6.97
CA HIS A 232 5.99 -23.10 -8.31
C HIS A 232 6.98 -21.93 -8.39
N SER A 233 7.74 -21.87 -9.48
CA SER A 233 8.59 -20.73 -9.78
C SER A 233 7.72 -19.49 -10.10
N VAL A 234 8.19 -18.33 -9.67
CA VAL A 234 7.63 -17.00 -9.97
C VAL A 234 8.46 -16.21 -10.98
N GLU A 235 9.47 -16.85 -11.58
CA GLU A 235 10.27 -16.22 -12.61
C GLU A 235 9.47 -16.02 -13.91
N PRO A 236 9.71 -14.93 -14.66
CA PRO A 236 8.94 -14.60 -15.86
C PRO A 236 8.82 -15.74 -16.87
N HIS A 237 9.88 -16.56 -17.03
CA HIS A 237 9.90 -17.64 -18.02
C HIS A 237 9.25 -18.95 -17.54
N ASP A 238 8.97 -19.07 -16.25
CA ASP A 238 8.45 -20.30 -15.65
C ASP A 238 6.96 -20.24 -15.35
N ILE A 239 6.38 -19.03 -15.35
CA ILE A 239 4.95 -18.80 -15.20
C ILE A 239 4.26 -18.80 -16.58
N SER A 240 3.10 -19.46 -16.67
CA SER A 240 2.29 -19.51 -17.89
C SER A 240 1.23 -18.42 -17.99
N GLU A 241 0.81 -17.83 -16.88
CA GLU A 241 -0.25 -16.83 -16.79
C GLU A 241 -0.08 -15.92 -15.56
N VAL A 242 -0.72 -14.75 -15.55
CA VAL A 242 -0.55 -13.77 -14.47
C VAL A 242 -1.06 -14.34 -13.14
N SER A 243 -0.27 -14.19 -12.08
CA SER A 243 -0.73 -14.38 -10.69
C SER A 243 -0.90 -13.02 -10.02
N VAL A 244 -1.97 -12.85 -9.25
CA VAL A 244 -2.18 -11.68 -8.39
C VAL A 244 -2.01 -12.14 -6.96
N GLY A 245 -1.03 -11.58 -6.26
CA GLY A 245 -0.85 -11.77 -4.84
C GLY A 245 -1.37 -10.59 -4.03
N MET A 246 -1.90 -10.89 -2.85
CA MET A 246 -2.45 -9.93 -1.91
C MET A 246 -1.91 -10.22 -0.52
N VAL A 247 -1.35 -9.21 0.15
CA VAL A 247 -0.98 -9.26 1.57
C VAL A 247 -1.85 -8.27 2.30
N SER A 248 -2.79 -8.77 3.10
CA SER A 248 -3.70 -7.98 3.91
C SER A 248 -3.16 -7.93 5.34
N ILE A 249 -3.02 -6.74 5.89
CA ILE A 249 -2.43 -6.51 7.21
C ILE A 249 -3.41 -5.67 8.03
N ASP A 250 -3.85 -6.25 9.15
CA ASP A 250 -4.44 -5.56 10.29
C ASP A 250 -3.30 -5.15 11.21
N LEU A 251 -3.15 -3.86 11.50
CA LEU A 251 -2.12 -3.36 12.39
C LEU A 251 -2.68 -3.08 13.77
N ASP A 252 -3.93 -2.65 13.89
CA ASP A 252 -4.54 -2.32 15.18
C ASP A 252 -5.29 -3.49 15.85
N GLY A 253 -5.63 -4.53 15.09
CA GLY A 253 -6.35 -5.72 15.55
C GLY A 253 -7.88 -5.57 15.54
N ASP A 254 -8.38 -4.42 15.09
CA ASP A 254 -9.77 -4.00 15.15
C ASP A 254 -10.49 -4.28 13.81
N ILE A 255 -11.65 -4.94 13.88
CA ILE A 255 -12.46 -5.25 12.68
C ILE A 255 -13.29 -4.06 12.16
N LEU A 256 -13.36 -2.98 12.93
CA LEU A 256 -14.07 -1.74 12.56
C LEU A 256 -13.17 -0.74 11.84
N THR A 257 -11.89 -1.07 11.70
CA THR A 257 -10.89 -0.34 10.92
C THR A 257 -10.53 -1.19 9.69
N GLY A 258 -10.08 -0.55 8.61
CA GLY A 258 -9.62 -1.28 7.42
C GLY A 258 -10.65 -1.61 6.32
N PHE A 259 -10.14 -2.23 5.24
CA PHE A 259 -10.89 -2.65 4.04
C PHE A 259 -11.28 -4.14 4.03
N GLN A 260 -11.70 -4.64 2.88
CA GLN A 260 -12.08 -6.02 2.64
C GLN A 260 -10.93 -7.03 2.81
N ASN A 261 -11.29 -8.23 3.27
CA ASN A 261 -10.45 -9.43 3.17
C ASN A 261 -11.02 -10.33 2.09
N ALA A 262 -10.24 -10.77 1.09
CA ALA A 262 -10.70 -11.78 0.13
C ALA A 262 -10.44 -13.18 0.71
N GLY A 263 -11.48 -14.02 0.88
CA GLY A 263 -11.33 -15.39 1.40
C GLY A 263 -12.62 -16.23 1.54
N GLY A 264 -13.80 -15.67 1.29
CA GLY A 264 -15.07 -16.40 1.37
C GLY A 264 -15.48 -16.87 2.77
N THR A 265 -15.07 -16.13 3.80
CA THR A 265 -15.39 -16.41 5.21
C THR A 265 -15.69 -15.11 5.97
N PHE A 266 -16.34 -15.21 7.12
CA PHE A 266 -16.63 -14.03 7.94
C PHE A 266 -15.32 -13.44 8.54
N PRO A 267 -15.03 -12.15 8.30
CA PRO A 267 -13.81 -11.52 8.79
C PRO A 267 -13.77 -11.45 10.32
N THR A 268 -12.57 -11.40 10.88
CA THR A 268 -12.30 -11.24 12.33
C THR A 268 -11.29 -10.11 12.62
N PHE A 269 -10.80 -9.45 11.57
CA PHE A 269 -9.78 -8.41 11.61
C PHE A 269 -9.99 -7.44 10.45
N GLY A 270 -9.57 -6.20 10.65
CA GLY A 270 -9.54 -5.13 9.66
C GLY A 270 -8.43 -5.32 8.63
N VAL A 271 -8.47 -4.61 7.51
CA VAL A 271 -7.30 -4.50 6.62
C VAL A 271 -6.86 -3.05 6.54
N ASP A 272 -5.95 -2.65 7.43
CA ASP A 272 -5.37 -1.30 7.45
C ASP A 272 -4.42 -1.08 6.28
N THR A 273 -3.73 -2.16 5.87
CA THR A 273 -2.75 -2.11 4.79
C THR A 273 -2.95 -3.31 3.86
N LEU A 274 -3.07 -3.03 2.56
CA LEU A 274 -3.16 -4.03 1.52
C LEU A 274 -2.01 -3.86 0.52
N VAL A 275 -1.14 -4.86 0.42
CA VAL A 275 -0.19 -4.96 -0.68
C VAL A 275 -0.77 -5.83 -1.78
N LYS A 276 -0.96 -5.27 -2.96
CA LYS A 276 -1.37 -6.00 -4.16
C LYS A 276 -0.20 -6.06 -5.14
N TYR A 277 0.19 -7.25 -5.56
CA TYR A 277 1.23 -7.44 -6.56
C TYR A 277 0.82 -8.39 -7.67
N PHE A 278 1.44 -8.22 -8.83
CA PHE A 278 1.22 -8.97 -10.04
C PHE A 278 2.53 -9.67 -10.44
N VAL A 279 2.45 -10.98 -10.63
CA VAL A 279 3.55 -11.78 -11.16
C VAL A 279 3.24 -12.11 -12.62
N TYR A 280 3.86 -11.37 -13.53
CA TYR A 280 3.65 -11.56 -14.97
C TYR A 280 4.58 -12.64 -15.57
N PRO A 281 4.10 -13.37 -16.60
CA PRO A 281 4.92 -14.30 -17.41
C PRO A 281 5.87 -13.58 -18.39
N TRP A 282 6.08 -12.28 -18.22
CA TRP A 282 7.09 -11.49 -18.90
C TRP A 282 7.59 -10.41 -17.94
N ALA A 283 8.88 -10.06 -18.02
CA ALA A 283 9.44 -8.99 -17.20
C ALA A 283 9.02 -7.64 -17.81
N LEU A 284 7.99 -6.98 -17.25
CA LEU A 284 7.62 -5.64 -17.69
C LEU A 284 8.67 -4.59 -17.29
N GLY A 285 9.41 -4.84 -16.21
CA GLY A 285 10.40 -3.89 -15.69
C GLY A 285 9.74 -2.60 -15.23
N GLY A 286 9.54 -2.44 -13.93
CA GLY A 286 9.01 -1.22 -13.32
C GLY A 286 7.49 -1.05 -13.35
N ASN A 287 7.03 -0.28 -12.37
CA ASN A 287 5.75 0.44 -12.20
C ASN A 287 4.41 -0.33 -12.34
N VAL A 288 4.39 -1.58 -12.80
CA VAL A 288 3.14 -2.34 -13.10
C VAL A 288 2.97 -3.56 -12.21
N GLU A 289 3.98 -3.93 -11.40
CA GLU A 289 3.97 -5.19 -10.66
C GLU A 289 3.51 -5.07 -9.20
N VAL A 290 3.50 -3.91 -8.54
CA VAL A 290 3.04 -3.80 -7.13
C VAL A 290 2.43 -2.44 -6.80
N ASN A 291 1.29 -2.48 -6.12
CA ASN A 291 0.68 -1.34 -5.45
C ASN A 291 0.49 -1.65 -3.97
N LEU A 292 0.91 -0.73 -3.12
CA LEU A 292 0.59 -0.69 -1.69
C LEU A 292 -0.60 0.26 -1.52
N VAL A 293 -1.60 -0.17 -0.76
CA VAL A 293 -2.75 0.64 -0.40
C VAL A 293 -2.77 0.72 1.11
N ILE A 294 -2.75 1.94 1.65
CA ILE A 294 -2.79 2.20 3.08
C ILE A 294 -4.09 2.94 3.39
N GLN A 295 -4.81 2.49 4.41
CA GLN A 295 -5.87 3.27 5.01
C GLN A 295 -5.29 4.22 6.05
N GLU A 296 -5.66 5.49 5.97
CA GLU A 296 -5.39 6.44 7.05
C GLU A 296 -6.31 6.10 8.26
N PRO A 297 -5.76 5.70 9.42
CA PRO A 297 -6.56 5.25 10.57
C PRO A 297 -7.52 6.31 11.12
N GLY A 298 -7.27 7.60 10.84
CA GLY A 298 -8.12 8.71 11.28
C GLY A 298 -9.18 9.17 10.26
N TRP A 299 -9.07 8.75 9.00
CA TRP A 299 -9.89 9.25 7.88
C TRP A 299 -10.39 8.06 7.06
N SER A 300 -11.43 7.41 7.56
CA SER A 300 -11.98 6.14 7.09
C SER A 300 -12.37 6.08 5.61
N SER A 301 -12.49 7.21 4.90
CA SER A 301 -12.82 7.25 3.47
C SER A 301 -11.62 7.51 2.55
N GLU A 302 -10.44 7.81 3.09
CA GLU A 302 -9.25 8.14 2.30
C GLU A 302 -8.26 6.97 2.27
N THR A 303 -8.00 6.46 1.07
CA THR A 303 -6.93 5.49 0.78
C THR A 303 -5.73 6.23 0.21
N THR A 304 -4.54 5.96 0.73
CA THR A 304 -3.29 6.36 0.10
C THR A 304 -2.76 5.19 -0.71
N ASN A 305 -2.73 5.36 -2.04
CA ASN A 305 -2.05 4.41 -2.93
C ASN A 305 -0.57 4.77 -3.00
N ILE A 306 0.31 3.80 -2.87
CA ILE A 306 1.77 3.97 -2.93
C ILE A 306 2.30 2.94 -3.92
N GLN A 307 3.04 3.39 -4.93
CA GLN A 307 3.75 2.44 -5.79
C GLN A 307 4.97 1.88 -5.05
N VAL A 308 5.05 0.55 -4.93
CA VAL A 308 6.17 -0.14 -4.29
C VAL A 308 7.26 -0.44 -5.31
N GLY A 309 8.52 -0.29 -4.91
CA GLY A 309 9.68 -0.59 -5.77
C GLY A 309 10.11 0.56 -6.71
N LYS A 310 9.39 1.69 -6.70
CA LYS A 310 9.88 2.94 -7.31
C LYS A 310 10.85 3.63 -6.36
N HIS A 311 11.85 4.34 -6.89
CA HIS A 311 12.83 5.08 -6.07
C HIS A 311 12.20 6.15 -5.16
N SER A 312 10.98 6.56 -5.46
CA SER A 312 10.23 7.57 -4.71
C SER A 312 9.54 7.01 -3.46
N SER A 313 9.59 5.69 -3.27
CA SER A 313 9.22 5.02 -2.03
C SER A 313 10.42 4.26 -1.49
N ASP A 314 10.78 4.40 -0.20
CA ASP A 314 11.83 3.59 0.42
C ASP A 314 11.42 2.11 0.59
N SER A 315 10.59 1.62 -0.31
CA SER A 315 10.02 0.28 -0.36
C SER A 315 10.60 -0.49 -1.54
N CYS A 316 10.67 -1.80 -1.43
CA CYS A 316 11.29 -2.66 -2.43
C CYS A 316 10.42 -3.86 -2.79
N PHE A 317 10.49 -4.29 -4.05
CA PHE A 317 9.87 -5.51 -4.55
C PHE A 317 10.89 -6.36 -5.30
N ARG A 318 10.94 -7.65 -4.99
CA ARG A 318 11.81 -8.63 -5.64
C ARG A 318 11.02 -9.92 -5.89
N ARG A 319 11.32 -10.59 -6.99
CA ARG A 319 10.87 -11.97 -7.22
C ARG A 319 12.02 -12.80 -7.75
N LYS A 320 12.19 -14.00 -7.20
CA LYS A 320 13.25 -14.93 -7.60
C LYS A 320 12.87 -16.35 -7.23
N ASP A 321 13.22 -17.30 -8.09
CA ASP A 321 12.91 -18.72 -7.88
C ASP A 321 11.42 -18.87 -7.55
N ASN A 322 11.06 -19.34 -6.35
CA ASN A 322 9.69 -19.52 -5.89
C ASN A 322 9.24 -18.50 -4.83
N VAL A 323 9.88 -17.32 -4.78
CA VAL A 323 9.66 -16.33 -3.73
C VAL A 323 9.41 -14.95 -4.31
N VAL A 324 8.37 -14.29 -3.79
CA VAL A 324 8.16 -12.85 -3.91
C VAL A 324 8.52 -12.22 -2.58
N GLU A 325 9.35 -11.18 -2.58
CA GLU A 325 9.71 -10.41 -1.40
C GLU A 325 9.32 -8.95 -1.58
N ILE A 326 8.66 -8.41 -0.56
CA ILE A 326 8.27 -7.02 -0.46
C ILE A 326 8.88 -6.46 0.83
N SER A 327 9.52 -5.30 0.75
CA SER A 327 10.04 -4.54 1.88
C SER A 327 9.38 -3.18 1.93
N ILE A 328 8.83 -2.78 3.08
CA ILE A 328 8.12 -1.51 3.27
C ILE A 328 8.68 -0.83 4.53
N PRO A 329 9.01 0.47 4.49
CA PRO A 329 9.39 1.21 5.69
C PRO A 329 8.26 1.19 6.73
N LEU A 330 8.60 0.92 7.98
CA LEU A 330 7.67 0.90 9.10
C LEU A 330 7.02 2.27 9.33
N GLY A 331 7.74 3.36 9.05
CA GLY A 331 7.20 4.72 9.15
C GLY A 331 6.05 5.03 8.18
N LEU A 332 5.77 4.15 7.21
CA LEU A 332 4.58 4.25 6.35
C LEU A 332 3.36 3.54 6.90
N LEU A 333 3.59 2.57 7.78
CA LEU A 333 2.52 1.77 8.33
C LEU A 333 1.87 2.56 9.48
N PRO A 334 0.53 2.48 9.61
CA PRO A 334 -0.14 2.84 10.83
C PRO A 334 0.53 2.29 12.09
N GLU A 335 0.32 2.96 13.23
CA GLU A 335 0.79 2.45 14.52
C GLU A 335 0.18 1.07 14.78
N GLY A 336 1.02 0.05 14.91
CA GLY A 336 0.59 -1.32 15.13
C GLY A 336 0.50 -1.68 16.61
N THR A 337 -0.40 -2.60 16.92
CA THR A 337 -0.63 -3.15 18.26
C THR A 337 -0.10 -4.59 18.34
N ASN A 338 -0.20 -5.19 19.53
CA ASN A 338 0.13 -6.61 19.72
C ASN A 338 -0.91 -7.55 19.07
N ASP A 339 -2.01 -7.01 18.57
CA ASP A 339 -3.08 -7.75 17.92
C ASP A 339 -2.98 -7.71 16.38
N ALA A 340 -1.88 -7.18 15.84
CA ALA A 340 -1.62 -7.15 14.41
C ALA A 340 -1.68 -8.55 13.77
N VAL A 341 -2.39 -8.64 12.64
CA VAL A 341 -2.70 -9.89 11.92
C VAL A 341 -2.41 -9.72 10.44
N MET A 342 -1.92 -10.77 9.80
CA MET A 342 -1.67 -10.80 8.36
C MET A 342 -2.32 -12.00 7.68
N LEU A 343 -2.88 -11.78 6.50
CA LEU A 343 -3.41 -12.80 5.60
C LEU A 343 -2.75 -12.64 4.24
N ILE A 344 -2.27 -13.74 3.66
CA ILE A 344 -1.84 -13.75 2.26
C ILE A 344 -2.86 -14.48 1.40
N GLY A 345 -3.11 -13.94 0.22
CA GLY A 345 -3.92 -14.57 -0.82
C GLY A 345 -3.21 -14.51 -2.16
N ALA A 346 -3.46 -15.49 -3.00
CA ALA A 346 -3.01 -15.48 -4.39
C ALA A 346 -4.13 -16.00 -5.29
N PHE A 347 -4.27 -15.43 -6.49
CA PHE A 347 -5.26 -15.91 -7.44
C PHE A 347 -4.83 -15.65 -8.88
N SER A 348 -5.38 -16.45 -9.79
CA SER A 348 -5.28 -16.16 -11.22
C SER A 348 -6.55 -15.44 -11.69
N PRO A 349 -6.42 -14.32 -12.43
CA PRO A 349 -7.58 -13.68 -13.04
C PRO A 349 -8.10 -14.46 -14.27
N LEU A 350 -7.36 -15.45 -14.76
CA LEU A 350 -7.71 -16.24 -15.95
C LEU A 350 -8.28 -17.60 -15.62
N THR A 351 -7.78 -18.21 -14.56
CA THR A 351 -8.20 -19.52 -14.07
C THR A 351 -8.70 -19.30 -12.65
N VAL A 352 -9.88 -19.81 -12.29
CA VAL A 352 -10.52 -19.58 -10.98
C VAL A 352 -9.73 -20.12 -9.77
N TYR A 353 -8.44 -20.44 -9.96
CA TYR A 353 -7.50 -20.81 -8.92
C TYR A 353 -7.31 -19.63 -7.98
N TYR A 354 -7.59 -19.91 -6.72
CA TYR A 354 -7.44 -19.02 -5.61
C TYR A 354 -6.81 -19.83 -4.51
N ASP A 355 -5.92 -19.21 -3.78
CA ASP A 355 -5.25 -19.77 -2.64
C ASP A 355 -5.09 -18.72 -1.54
N ARG A 356 -5.02 -19.16 -0.30
CA ARG A 356 -4.79 -18.27 0.83
C ARG A 356 -4.11 -18.98 1.97
N PHE A 357 -3.31 -18.21 2.69
CA PHE A 357 -2.67 -18.69 3.90
C PHE A 357 -2.79 -17.66 5.04
N PRO A 358 -3.26 -18.07 6.23
CA PRO A 358 -3.77 -19.40 6.56
C PRO A 358 -5.21 -19.55 6.08
N ASP A 359 -5.60 -20.79 5.77
CA ASP A 359 -6.94 -21.14 5.26
C ASP A 359 -8.12 -20.71 6.15
N ASN A 360 -7.89 -20.62 7.46
CA ASN A 360 -8.94 -20.49 8.45
C ASN A 360 -8.82 -19.23 9.31
N GLY A 361 -8.01 -18.25 8.92
CA GLY A 361 -7.86 -17.02 9.69
C GLY A 361 -6.77 -16.09 9.15
N GLY A 362 -6.12 -15.38 10.05
CA GLY A 362 -4.90 -14.63 9.77
C GLY A 362 -3.80 -14.96 10.77
N VAL A 363 -2.55 -14.78 10.38
CA VAL A 363 -1.37 -14.99 11.24
C VAL A 363 -1.17 -13.78 12.14
N ARG A 364 -1.13 -13.97 13.46
CA ARG A 364 -0.70 -12.94 14.41
C ARG A 364 0.78 -12.66 14.22
N LEU A 365 1.14 -11.40 14.01
CA LEU A 365 2.53 -11.02 13.77
C LEU A 365 3.42 -11.04 15.02
N THR A 366 2.82 -11.19 16.20
CA THR A 366 3.53 -11.26 17.48
C THR A 366 4.04 -12.66 17.84
N ASP A 367 3.36 -13.72 17.42
CA ASP A 367 3.71 -15.10 17.78
C ASP A 367 3.53 -16.15 16.69
N GLY A 368 3.00 -15.77 15.52
CA GLY A 368 2.76 -16.66 14.38
C GLY A 368 1.53 -17.57 14.53
N SER A 369 0.75 -17.42 15.61
CA SER A 369 -0.48 -18.19 15.81
C SER A 369 -1.60 -17.69 14.88
N VAL A 370 -2.55 -18.56 14.56
CA VAL A 370 -3.68 -18.19 13.70
C VAL A 370 -4.80 -17.57 14.55
N LYS A 371 -5.20 -16.33 14.25
CA LYS A 371 -6.47 -15.72 14.68
C LYS A 371 -7.57 -16.25 13.74
N PRO A 372 -8.45 -17.16 14.20
CA PRO A 372 -9.40 -17.83 13.32
C PRO A 372 -10.50 -16.88 12.84
N PHE A 373 -10.97 -17.05 11.60
CA PHE A 373 -12.15 -16.35 11.10
C PHE A 373 -13.37 -16.61 11.97
N ASN A 374 -14.31 -15.65 11.93
CA ASN A 374 -15.55 -15.80 12.66
C ASN A 374 -16.41 -16.93 12.08
N THR A 375 -17.10 -17.65 12.96
CA THR A 375 -18.01 -18.74 12.59
C THR A 375 -19.30 -18.64 13.39
N CYS A 376 -20.40 -19.11 12.81
CA CYS A 376 -21.68 -19.19 13.51
C CYS A 376 -21.58 -20.03 14.79
N GLN A 377 -21.99 -19.44 15.90
CA GLN A 377 -22.12 -20.11 17.19
C GLN A 377 -23.60 -20.35 17.57
N SER A 378 -24.52 -19.58 16.98
CA SER A 378 -25.97 -19.81 17.10
C SER A 378 -26.55 -20.55 15.89
N LYS A 379 -27.85 -20.84 15.98
CA LYS A 379 -28.61 -21.41 14.86
C LYS A 379 -28.67 -20.38 13.72
N GLU A 380 -28.21 -20.79 12.55
CA GLU A 380 -28.36 -20.00 11.33
C GLU A 380 -29.83 -19.81 10.95
N VAL A 381 -30.19 -18.56 10.67
CA VAL A 381 -31.44 -18.16 10.01
C VAL A 381 -31.11 -17.76 8.57
N PHE A 382 -31.98 -18.11 7.63
CA PHE A 382 -31.81 -17.73 6.24
C PHE A 382 -33.14 -17.50 5.56
N LEU A 383 -33.13 -16.61 4.58
CA LEU A 383 -34.23 -16.29 3.69
C LEU A 383 -33.69 -16.34 2.26
N THR A 384 -34.52 -16.83 1.34
CA THR A 384 -34.21 -16.88 -0.08
C THR A 384 -35.15 -15.95 -0.83
N ASP A 385 -34.60 -15.26 -1.81
CA ASP A 385 -35.37 -14.48 -2.78
C ASP A 385 -35.28 -15.17 -4.16
N PRO A 386 -36.28 -14.99 -5.06
CA PRO A 386 -36.20 -15.50 -6.42
C PRO A 386 -34.98 -14.95 -7.19
N VAL A 387 -34.78 -15.42 -8.42
CA VAL A 387 -33.67 -14.98 -9.28
C VAL A 387 -34.27 -14.21 -10.43
N GLY A 388 -33.73 -13.03 -10.73
CA GLY A 388 -34.12 -12.20 -11.86
C GLY A 388 -35.43 -11.45 -11.66
N ASP A 389 -35.84 -11.22 -10.41
CA ASP A 389 -36.92 -10.32 -10.02
C ASP A 389 -36.45 -8.90 -9.67
N SER A 390 -35.15 -8.67 -9.71
CA SER A 390 -34.57 -7.33 -9.81
C SER A 390 -35.10 -6.53 -11.01
N PHE A 391 -35.27 -5.21 -10.83
CA PHE A 391 -35.71 -4.30 -11.90
C PHE A 391 -34.72 -4.20 -13.06
N ALA A 392 -33.41 -4.45 -12.84
CA ALA A 392 -32.37 -4.42 -13.87
C ALA A 392 -31.94 -5.82 -14.38
N PHE A 393 -32.71 -6.86 -14.04
CA PHE A 393 -32.58 -8.24 -14.53
C PHE A 393 -31.32 -9.01 -14.10
N GLY A 394 -30.71 -8.66 -12.97
CA GLY A 394 -29.66 -9.50 -12.36
C GLY A 394 -28.24 -9.21 -12.82
N TYR A 395 -28.01 -8.06 -13.45
CA TYR A 395 -26.69 -7.63 -13.87
C TYR A 395 -26.12 -6.57 -12.91
N ASP A 396 -24.80 -6.60 -12.71
CA ASP A 396 -24.06 -5.56 -11.99
C ASP A 396 -24.35 -5.46 -10.47
N ASN A 397 -24.56 -6.62 -9.82
CA ASN A 397 -24.74 -6.79 -8.37
C ASN A 397 -26.09 -6.31 -7.82
N ASP A 398 -27.12 -6.35 -8.65
CA ASP A 398 -28.45 -5.82 -8.35
C ASP A 398 -29.44 -6.87 -7.83
N ASP A 399 -29.20 -8.18 -7.97
CA ASP A 399 -30.18 -9.25 -7.69
C ASP A 399 -29.72 -10.14 -6.52
N LEU A 400 -30.37 -9.94 -5.37
CA LEU A 400 -30.16 -10.64 -4.12
C LEU A 400 -30.94 -11.97 -4.15
N THR A 401 -30.35 -13.05 -3.67
CA THR A 401 -30.98 -14.40 -3.75
C THR A 401 -31.00 -15.13 -2.42
N GLU A 402 -30.15 -14.74 -1.46
CA GLU A 402 -30.09 -15.34 -0.13
C GLU A 402 -29.58 -14.31 0.89
N LEU A 403 -30.29 -14.18 2.01
CA LEU A 403 -29.83 -13.52 3.22
C LEU A 403 -29.67 -14.58 4.30
N ARG A 404 -28.52 -14.63 4.97
CA ARG A 404 -28.25 -15.59 6.05
C ARG A 404 -27.59 -14.88 7.22
N ALA A 405 -28.03 -15.17 8.43
CA ALA A 405 -27.43 -14.61 9.63
C ALA A 405 -27.30 -15.61 10.78
N CYS A 406 -26.36 -15.34 11.67
CA CYS A 406 -26.14 -16.06 12.92
C CYS A 406 -25.30 -15.21 13.89
N HIS A 407 -25.32 -15.54 15.16
CA HIS A 407 -24.46 -14.91 16.16
C HIS A 407 -23.10 -15.61 16.25
N CYS A 408 -22.05 -14.82 16.48
CA CYS A 408 -20.76 -15.26 17.00
C CYS A 408 -20.54 -14.69 18.41
N GLU A 409 -19.35 -14.88 18.97
CA GLU A 409 -19.01 -14.48 20.34
C GLU A 409 -19.15 -12.96 20.56
N GLU A 410 -18.72 -12.16 19.58
CA GLU A 410 -18.61 -10.70 19.72
C GLU A 410 -19.50 -9.92 18.75
N GLY A 411 -20.41 -10.59 18.03
CA GLY A 411 -21.29 -9.91 17.08
C GLY A 411 -22.22 -10.83 16.30
N THR A 412 -22.74 -10.27 15.21
CA THR A 412 -23.59 -10.97 14.26
C THR A 412 -22.90 -11.10 12.90
N LEU A 413 -23.01 -12.27 12.31
CA LEU A 413 -22.48 -12.61 11.00
C LEU A 413 -23.62 -12.58 9.99
N LEU A 414 -23.46 -11.84 8.90
CA LEU A 414 -24.45 -11.68 7.83
C LEU A 414 -23.83 -12.06 6.49
N ALA A 415 -24.46 -12.96 5.75
CA ALA A 415 -24.06 -13.32 4.40
C ALA A 415 -25.18 -12.97 3.41
N ILE A 416 -24.84 -12.22 2.38
CA ILE A 416 -25.73 -11.79 1.30
C ILE A 416 -25.25 -12.44 0.01
N ARG A 417 -26.12 -13.18 -0.68
CA ARG A 417 -25.82 -13.83 -1.96
C ARG A 417 -26.48 -13.07 -3.09
N TYR A 418 -25.74 -12.93 -4.19
CA TYR A 418 -26.21 -12.39 -5.45
C TYR A 418 -26.39 -13.51 -6.48
N SER A 419 -27.30 -13.34 -7.43
CA SER A 419 -27.41 -14.26 -8.57
C SER A 419 -26.17 -14.17 -9.47
N GLU A 420 -25.67 -12.95 -9.68
CA GLU A 420 -24.39 -12.63 -10.30
C GLU A 420 -23.67 -11.58 -9.45
N PHE A 421 -22.39 -11.85 -9.12
CA PHE A 421 -21.53 -10.87 -8.47
C PHE A 421 -20.31 -10.57 -9.33
N THR A 422 -20.10 -9.30 -9.66
CA THR A 422 -18.94 -8.77 -10.34
C THR A 422 -18.21 -7.80 -9.40
N MET A 423 -16.88 -7.80 -9.41
CA MET A 423 -16.11 -6.86 -8.57
C MET A 423 -16.29 -5.38 -8.97
N PHE A 424 -16.84 -5.13 -10.15
CA PHE A 424 -17.06 -3.80 -10.73
C PHE A 424 -18.54 -3.53 -11.00
N GLY A 425 -19.43 -4.07 -10.16
CA GLY A 425 -20.87 -3.85 -10.27
C GLY A 425 -21.25 -2.42 -9.90
N GLU A 426 -22.17 -1.83 -10.66
CA GLU A 426 -22.64 -0.47 -10.42
C GLU A 426 -23.64 -0.38 -9.26
N ALA A 427 -24.32 -1.48 -8.90
CA ALA A 427 -25.30 -1.47 -7.84
C ALA A 427 -24.67 -1.29 -6.45
N MET A 428 -25.25 -0.37 -5.67
CA MET A 428 -24.98 -0.21 -4.25
C MET A 428 -25.90 -1.14 -3.47
N THR A 429 -25.37 -1.85 -2.47
CA THR A 429 -26.19 -2.60 -1.51
C THR A 429 -26.24 -1.82 -0.20
N SER A 430 -27.44 -1.65 0.35
CA SER A 430 -27.60 -1.21 1.74
C SER A 430 -28.25 -2.28 2.59
N VAL A 431 -27.82 -2.39 3.83
CA VAL A 431 -28.34 -3.29 4.84
C VAL A 431 -28.83 -2.44 6.00
N HIS A 432 -30.14 -2.37 6.15
CA HIS A 432 -30.82 -1.70 7.25
C HIS A 432 -30.95 -2.63 8.43
N LEU A 433 -30.63 -2.10 9.61
CA LEU A 433 -30.63 -2.80 10.88
C LEU A 433 -31.54 -2.03 11.84
N ASP A 434 -32.59 -2.71 12.25
CA ASP A 434 -33.46 -2.35 13.37
C ASP A 434 -32.96 -3.16 14.57
N LEU A 435 -32.23 -2.49 15.46
CA LEU A 435 -31.41 -3.12 16.49
C LEU A 435 -32.21 -3.52 17.73
N ASP A 436 -33.33 -2.86 17.99
CA ASP A 436 -34.20 -3.16 19.14
C ASP A 436 -35.51 -3.85 18.75
N GLN A 437 -35.71 -4.10 17.45
CA GLN A 437 -36.91 -4.69 16.84
C GLN A 437 -38.18 -3.90 17.18
N ASP A 438 -38.04 -2.59 17.48
CA ASP A 438 -39.14 -1.70 17.75
C ASP A 438 -39.27 -0.69 16.60
N ALA A 439 -40.24 -0.92 15.74
CA ALA A 439 -40.56 -0.04 14.62
C ALA A 439 -40.94 1.43 15.00
N SER A 440 -41.00 1.75 16.30
CA SER A 440 -41.21 3.11 16.81
C SER A 440 -39.92 3.85 17.20
N THR A 441 -38.80 3.14 17.33
CA THR A 441 -37.43 3.67 17.44
C THR A 441 -36.80 3.77 16.04
N GLY A 442 -35.69 4.50 15.91
CA GLY A 442 -35.04 4.69 14.61
C GLY A 442 -35.84 5.47 13.54
N GLU A 443 -35.40 5.34 12.30
CA GLU A 443 -36.05 5.89 11.11
C GLU A 443 -37.02 4.88 10.50
N GLN A 444 -38.29 5.26 10.34
CA GLN A 444 -39.31 4.34 9.85
C GLN A 444 -39.16 4.05 8.36
N THR A 445 -38.92 2.77 8.04
CA THR A 445 -38.78 2.27 6.66
C THR A 445 -39.77 1.12 6.42
N PHE A 446 -40.24 0.99 5.18
CA PHE A 446 -41.07 -0.13 4.75
C PHE A 446 -40.31 -0.99 3.75
N ASN A 447 -40.59 -2.29 3.75
CA ASN A 447 -40.24 -3.14 2.61
C ASN A 447 -41.02 -2.71 1.35
N GLY A 448 -40.63 -3.19 0.18
CA GLY A 448 -41.25 -2.89 -1.10
C GLY A 448 -42.69 -3.40 -1.24
N ALA A 449 -43.10 -4.42 -0.48
CA ALA A 449 -44.52 -4.77 -0.35
C ALA A 449 -45.35 -3.72 0.43
N GLY A 450 -44.68 -2.84 1.20
CA GLY A 450 -45.30 -1.83 2.05
C GLY A 450 -46.08 -2.40 3.24
N ASP A 451 -45.88 -3.68 3.57
CA ASP A 451 -46.66 -4.41 4.57
C ASP A 451 -45.98 -4.50 5.94
N THR A 452 -44.69 -4.19 5.99
CA THR A 452 -43.83 -4.30 7.15
C THR A 452 -43.17 -2.96 7.42
N LEU A 453 -43.15 -2.54 8.69
CA LEU A 453 -42.51 -1.31 9.15
C LEU A 453 -41.36 -1.68 10.08
N MET A 454 -40.18 -1.12 9.84
CA MET A 454 -38.98 -1.27 10.66
C MET A 454 -38.51 0.10 11.16
N GLY A 455 -37.88 0.12 12.33
CA GLY A 455 -37.25 1.27 12.94
C GLY A 455 -35.75 1.22 12.70
N ILE A 456 -35.24 1.88 11.67
CA ILE A 456 -33.83 1.72 11.29
C ILE A 456 -32.94 2.61 12.16
N GLU A 457 -32.12 2.01 13.03
CA GLU A 457 -31.07 2.73 13.76
C GLU A 457 -29.78 2.84 12.95
N LYS A 458 -29.43 1.77 12.20
CA LYS A 458 -28.18 1.71 11.45
C LYS A 458 -28.40 1.24 10.03
N THR A 459 -27.65 1.82 9.11
CA THR A 459 -27.55 1.32 7.74
C THR A 459 -26.09 1.06 7.40
N LEU A 460 -25.81 -0.13 6.88
CA LEU A 460 -24.52 -0.46 6.26
C LEU A 460 -24.66 -0.27 4.76
N VAL A 461 -23.85 0.58 4.16
CA VAL A 461 -23.86 0.79 2.70
C VAL A 461 -22.54 0.35 2.13
N TYR A 462 -22.56 -0.50 1.11
CA TYR A 462 -21.37 -0.87 0.34
C TYR A 462 -21.66 -0.90 -1.16
N GLN A 463 -20.63 -0.64 -1.95
CA GLN A 463 -20.69 -0.71 -3.41
C GLN A 463 -19.41 -1.30 -3.96
N SER A 464 -19.54 -2.23 -4.89
CA SER A 464 -18.44 -2.78 -5.69
C SER A 464 -17.95 -1.77 -6.74
N GLY A 465 -17.40 -0.65 -6.30
CA GLY A 465 -16.88 0.40 -7.20
C GLY A 465 -15.36 0.53 -7.08
N GLY A 466 -14.68 0.74 -8.21
CA GLY A 466 -13.26 1.11 -8.23
C GLY A 466 -12.92 1.81 -9.54
N GLY A 467 -12.64 3.11 -9.46
CA GLY A 467 -11.82 3.76 -10.48
C GLY A 467 -10.38 3.30 -10.30
N ASP A 468 -9.68 3.04 -11.42
CA ASP A 468 -8.27 2.64 -11.48
C ASP A 468 -7.91 1.36 -10.68
N ASP A 469 -8.27 0.18 -11.23
CA ASP A 469 -7.68 -1.14 -10.97
C ASP A 469 -7.63 -1.70 -9.52
N ILE A 470 -8.22 -1.01 -8.55
CA ILE A 470 -8.34 -1.45 -7.16
C ILE A 470 -9.83 -1.38 -6.75
N PRO A 471 -10.47 -2.51 -6.43
CA PRO A 471 -11.84 -2.48 -5.91
C PRO A 471 -11.84 -1.78 -4.54
N SER A 472 -12.34 -0.53 -4.50
CA SER A 472 -12.53 0.25 -3.29
C SER A 472 -13.96 0.02 -2.78
N LEU A 473 -14.14 -1.04 -2.00
CA LEU A 473 -15.40 -1.33 -1.32
C LEU A 473 -15.35 -0.70 0.07
N ASN A 474 -15.82 0.55 0.18
CA ASN A 474 -16.06 1.18 1.47
C ASN A 474 -17.44 0.72 1.97
N ALA A 475 -17.47 -0.13 2.99
CA ALA A 475 -18.69 -0.37 3.76
C ALA A 475 -18.75 0.65 4.89
N ILE A 476 -19.74 1.53 4.85
CA ILE A 476 -19.90 2.59 5.84
C ILE A 476 -21.13 2.29 6.69
N ALA A 477 -20.96 2.30 8.01
CA ALA A 477 -22.08 2.33 8.94
C ALA A 477 -22.52 3.78 9.19
N VAL A 478 -23.80 4.08 8.90
CA VAL A 478 -24.46 5.37 9.15
C VAL A 478 -25.63 5.22 10.12
N GLU A 479 -26.00 6.31 10.79
CA GLU A 479 -27.21 6.40 11.62
C GLU A 479 -28.45 6.62 10.76
N GLY A 480 -29.53 5.88 11.01
CA GLY A 480 -30.80 6.01 10.30
C GLY A 480 -30.81 5.44 8.88
N SER A 481 -31.81 5.84 8.08
CA SER A 481 -32.07 5.37 6.70
C SER A 481 -31.74 6.43 5.63
N SER A 482 -31.76 7.72 5.98
CA SER A 482 -31.58 8.84 5.03
C SER A 482 -30.13 9.33 4.91
N GLY A 483 -29.41 8.79 3.92
CA GLY A 483 -28.07 9.20 3.49
C GLY A 483 -27.94 10.57 2.81
N ASP A 484 -28.78 11.56 3.11
CA ASP A 484 -28.83 12.83 2.34
C ASP A 484 -27.58 13.71 2.51
N PHE A 485 -26.76 13.44 3.53
CA PHE A 485 -25.33 13.75 3.55
C PHE A 485 -24.71 12.69 4.44
N ILE A 486 -23.71 11.94 3.97
CA ILE A 486 -22.85 11.12 4.84
C ILE A 486 -22.25 12.08 5.87
N ARG A 487 -22.89 12.18 7.03
CA ARG A 487 -22.43 12.89 8.22
C ARG A 487 -22.34 11.82 9.28
N ASP A 488 -21.15 11.71 9.87
CA ASP A 488 -20.83 10.77 10.94
C ASP A 488 -20.68 9.30 10.49
N ILE A 489 -19.66 9.02 9.66
CA ILE A 489 -19.13 7.65 9.50
C ILE A 489 -18.73 7.16 10.90
N ARG A 490 -19.41 6.13 11.41
CA ARG A 490 -19.12 5.61 12.75
C ARG A 490 -18.12 4.46 12.76
N ALA A 491 -18.08 3.67 11.70
CA ALA A 491 -17.14 2.57 11.53
C ALA A 491 -17.03 2.18 10.05
N LEU A 492 -15.85 1.69 9.67
CA LEU A 492 -15.71 0.84 8.49
C LEU A 492 -16.09 -0.57 8.90
N ILE A 493 -16.72 -1.31 8.00
CA ILE A 493 -16.95 -2.74 8.25
C ILE A 493 -16.16 -3.53 7.23
N THR A 494 -15.21 -4.32 7.71
CA THR A 494 -14.50 -5.29 6.87
C THR A 494 -15.50 -6.27 6.27
N LEU A 495 -15.49 -6.37 4.94
CA LEU A 495 -16.28 -7.34 4.18
C LEU A 495 -15.38 -8.40 3.56
N ASN A 496 -15.97 -9.54 3.20
CA ASN A 496 -15.29 -10.55 2.40
C ASN A 496 -16.17 -10.99 1.23
N PHE A 497 -15.60 -11.06 0.03
CA PHE A 497 -16.32 -11.46 -1.18
C PHE A 497 -15.74 -12.75 -1.76
N TYR A 498 -16.62 -13.74 -1.99
CA TYR A 498 -16.24 -14.96 -2.72
C TYR A 498 -17.47 -15.69 -3.25
N GLY A 499 -17.39 -16.18 -4.50
CA GLY A 499 -18.40 -17.07 -5.07
C GLY A 499 -19.83 -16.50 -5.07
N GLY A 500 -19.98 -15.22 -5.36
CA GLY A 500 -21.30 -14.58 -5.43
C GLY A 500 -21.86 -14.11 -4.08
N LYS A 501 -21.03 -14.00 -3.04
CA LYS A 501 -21.47 -13.63 -1.70
C LYS A 501 -20.64 -12.51 -1.09
N ALA A 502 -21.32 -11.63 -0.36
CA ALA A 502 -20.73 -10.77 0.65
C ALA A 502 -20.85 -11.45 2.02
N TYR A 503 -19.76 -11.48 2.78
CA TYR A 503 -19.72 -11.91 4.18
C TYR A 503 -19.37 -10.70 5.05
N ILE A 504 -20.21 -10.44 6.03
CA ILE A 504 -20.17 -9.25 6.88
C ILE A 504 -20.10 -9.72 8.33
N THR A 505 -19.19 -9.15 9.11
CA THR A 505 -19.15 -9.32 10.56
C THR A 505 -19.50 -7.99 11.19
N ILE A 506 -20.54 -7.97 12.03
CA ILE A 506 -20.98 -6.75 12.70
C ILE A 506 -20.82 -6.93 14.22
N PRO A 507 -19.80 -6.31 14.83
CA PRO A 507 -19.55 -6.42 16.28
C PRO A 507 -20.67 -5.80 17.12
N TYR A 508 -21.04 -6.42 18.25
CA TYR A 508 -22.08 -5.88 19.16
C TYR A 508 -21.74 -4.50 19.72
N ARG A 509 -20.45 -4.18 19.86
CA ARG A 509 -20.01 -2.84 20.28
C ARG A 509 -20.42 -1.73 19.31
N LEU A 510 -20.81 -2.05 18.07
CA LEU A 510 -21.38 -1.08 17.13
C LEU A 510 -22.86 -0.76 17.45
N PHE A 511 -23.54 -1.68 18.13
CA PHE A 511 -24.98 -1.67 18.36
C PHE A 511 -25.39 -1.19 19.76
N GLU A 512 -24.49 -1.29 20.75
CA GLU A 512 -24.84 -1.06 22.17
C GLU A 512 -26.01 -1.95 22.67
N ASP A 513 -26.29 -3.09 22.01
CA ASP A 513 -27.41 -4.01 22.29
C ASP A 513 -26.95 -5.48 22.42
N GLU A 514 -27.79 -6.33 23.05
CA GLU A 514 -27.62 -7.75 23.36
C GLU A 514 -27.89 -8.70 22.17
N GLY A 515 -28.17 -8.15 20.98
CA GLY A 515 -27.93 -8.85 19.71
C GLY A 515 -29.16 -9.27 18.91
N SER A 516 -30.40 -9.13 19.40
CA SER A 516 -31.56 -9.31 18.52
C SER A 516 -31.58 -8.18 17.50
N MET A 517 -31.95 -8.45 16.24
CA MET A 517 -32.16 -7.39 15.25
C MET A 517 -32.99 -7.86 14.09
N ASP A 518 -33.71 -6.93 13.49
CA ASP A 518 -34.39 -7.12 12.23
C ASP A 518 -33.53 -6.54 11.09
N VAL A 519 -33.35 -7.32 10.02
CA VAL A 519 -32.48 -6.97 8.90
C VAL A 519 -33.27 -6.87 7.60
N HIS A 520 -32.99 -5.82 6.83
CA HIS A 520 -33.52 -5.63 5.49
C HIS A 520 -32.39 -5.18 4.57
N ALA A 521 -32.16 -5.89 3.47
CA ALA A 521 -31.15 -5.55 2.49
C ALA A 521 -31.81 -5.17 1.16
N TRP A 522 -31.28 -4.15 0.50
CA TRP A 522 -31.75 -3.72 -0.81
C TRP A 522 -30.61 -3.25 -1.72
N THR A 523 -30.82 -3.29 -3.02
CA THR A 523 -29.89 -2.82 -4.06
C THR A 523 -30.43 -1.61 -4.78
N MET A 524 -29.54 -0.71 -5.16
CA MET A 524 -29.87 0.49 -5.93
C MET A 524 -28.79 0.78 -6.98
N SER A 525 -29.20 0.98 -8.23
CA SER A 525 -28.33 1.46 -9.31
C SER A 525 -28.46 2.96 -9.49
N GLY A 526 -27.30 3.64 -9.53
CA GLY A 526 -27.19 5.08 -9.79
C GLY A 526 -26.94 5.43 -11.25
N ALA A 527 -26.83 4.44 -12.14
CA ALA A 527 -26.61 4.69 -13.56
C ALA A 527 -27.80 5.47 -14.11
N PHE A 528 -27.53 6.63 -14.73
CA PHE A 528 -28.52 7.52 -15.39
C PHE A 528 -29.27 8.56 -14.53
N GLY A 529 -28.78 8.91 -13.34
CA GLY A 529 -29.20 10.15 -12.65
C GLY A 529 -30.62 10.14 -12.07
N VAL A 530 -31.23 8.96 -11.98
CA VAL A 530 -32.38 8.66 -11.12
C VAL A 530 -32.03 7.35 -10.42
N PRO A 531 -31.95 7.30 -9.08
CA PRO A 531 -31.77 6.03 -8.37
C PRO A 531 -32.94 5.11 -8.73
N SER A 532 -32.68 3.97 -9.38
CA SER A 532 -33.65 2.89 -9.46
C SER A 532 -33.41 1.97 -8.28
N PHE A 533 -34.47 1.70 -7.53
CA PHE A 533 -34.50 0.55 -6.64
C PHE A 533 -34.50 -0.70 -7.53
N ASP A 534 -33.54 -1.60 -7.31
CA ASP A 534 -33.37 -2.76 -8.16
C ASP A 534 -33.93 -4.01 -7.51
N ASP A 535 -33.59 -4.31 -6.25
CA ASP A 535 -34.05 -5.51 -5.55
C ASP A 535 -34.03 -5.38 -4.02
N GLU A 536 -34.71 -6.27 -3.29
CA GLU A 536 -34.66 -6.36 -1.83
C GLU A 536 -34.89 -7.76 -1.26
N ILE A 537 -34.40 -7.95 -0.03
CA ILE A 537 -34.68 -9.12 0.79
C ILE A 537 -34.76 -8.72 2.27
N PRO A 538 -35.86 -9.03 2.99
CA PRO A 538 -37.12 -9.62 2.50
C PRO A 538 -37.98 -8.67 1.64
N ASN A 539 -38.57 -9.20 0.57
CA ASN A 539 -39.67 -8.57 -0.19
C ASN A 539 -41.00 -8.46 0.60
N SER A 540 -41.20 -9.28 1.64
CA SER A 540 -42.38 -9.25 2.52
C SER A 540 -42.04 -9.78 3.92
N GLY A 541 -42.65 -9.21 4.97
CA GLY A 541 -42.31 -9.56 6.36
C GLY A 541 -40.94 -9.04 6.80
N VAL A 542 -40.42 -9.63 7.88
CA VAL A 542 -39.15 -9.24 8.52
C VAL A 542 -38.20 -10.43 8.55
N PHE A 543 -36.90 -10.18 8.38
CA PHE A 543 -35.85 -11.14 8.67
C PHE A 543 -35.25 -10.86 10.04
N SER A 544 -35.71 -11.59 11.05
CA SER A 544 -35.29 -11.42 12.45
C SER A 544 -34.13 -12.35 12.81
N VAL A 545 -33.13 -11.78 13.47
CA VAL A 545 -32.04 -12.49 14.14
C VAL A 545 -32.31 -12.37 15.64
N GLU A 546 -32.51 -13.48 16.32
CA GLU A 546 -32.87 -13.52 17.74
C GLU A 546 -31.62 -13.70 18.61
N ALA A 547 -31.51 -12.93 19.70
CA ALA A 547 -30.43 -13.06 20.69
C ALA A 547 -30.28 -14.51 21.22
N GLN A 548 -29.05 -14.85 21.63
CA GLN A 548 -28.67 -16.21 22.07
C GLN A 548 -29.31 -16.67 23.39
#